data_AF-W1XGC6-F1
#
_entry.id   AF-W1XGC6-F1
#
_cell.length_a   1.000
_cell.length_b   1.000
_cell.length_c   1.000
_cell.angle_alpha   90.00
_cell.angle_beta   90.00
_cell.angle_gamma   90.00
#
_symmetry.space_group_name_H-M   'P 1'
#
loop_
_entity.id
_entity.type
_entity.pdbx_description
1 polymer ?
#
loop_
_entity_poly.entity_id
_entity_poly.type
_entity_poly.pdbx_seq_one_letter_code
_entity_poly.pdbx_strand_id
1 'polypeptide(L)'
;LNLLHVAGGLDIAFLTAFILGAASHRMAVVFDNVVTGAAILAAVTIDPLVKDYVFPSAVYDEPIHDEPIHKEQCRFLGVKPYLHYNLLIDEALGSTMGLS
;
A
#
# COMPACT_ATOMS: atom_id res chain seq x y z
N LEU A 1 3.43 4.87 15.69
CA LEU A 1 4.90 5.05 15.73
C LEU A 1 5.62 3.89 16.43
N ASN A 2 5.24 3.47 17.65
CA ASN A 2 5.89 2.34 18.33
C ASN A 2 5.90 1.04 17.49
N LEU A 3 4.78 0.73 16.83
CA LEU A 3 4.68 -0.44 15.93
C LEU A 3 5.74 -0.42 14.81
N LEU A 4 5.92 0.72 14.13
CA LEU A 4 6.94 0.87 13.08
C LEU A 4 8.35 0.73 13.64
N HIS A 5 8.59 1.15 14.88
CA HIS A 5 9.90 1.05 15.52
C HIS A 5 10.26 -0.40 15.89
N VAL A 6 9.27 -1.19 16.31
CA VAL A 6 9.48 -2.56 16.83
C VAL A 6 9.37 -3.63 15.73
N ALA A 7 8.49 -3.42 14.76
CA ALA A 7 8.12 -4.43 13.76
C ALA A 7 8.13 -3.91 12.31
N GLY A 8 8.58 -2.68 12.08
CA GLY A 8 8.70 -2.08 10.75
C GLY A 8 10.11 -2.17 10.17
N GLY A 9 10.23 -1.82 8.89
CA GLY A 9 11.49 -1.53 8.22
C GLY A 9 11.65 -0.02 7.93
N LEU A 10 12.89 0.40 7.60
CA LEU A 10 13.18 1.78 7.23
C LEU A 10 12.41 2.20 5.96
N ASP A 11 12.23 1.28 5.03
CA ASP A 11 11.41 1.41 3.83
C ASP A 11 9.94 1.70 4.17
N ILE A 12 9.31 0.90 5.02
CA ILE A 12 7.91 1.09 5.45
C ILE A 12 7.77 2.42 6.21
N ALA A 13 8.72 2.75 7.09
CA ALA A 13 8.70 4.00 7.83
C ALA A 13 8.82 5.21 6.90
N PHE A 14 9.73 5.16 5.93
CA PHE A 14 9.90 6.20 4.91
C PHE A 14 8.65 6.36 4.06
N LEU A 15 8.12 5.25 3.52
CA LEU A 15 6.90 5.27 2.71
C LEU A 15 5.70 5.80 3.50
N THR A 16 5.57 5.44 4.78
CA THR A 16 4.51 5.96 5.66
C THR A 16 4.57 7.49 5.73
N ALA A 17 5.77 8.05 5.95
CA ALA A 17 5.96 9.50 5.98
C ALA A 17 5.70 10.15 4.62
N PHE A 18 6.15 9.52 3.53
CA PHE A 18 5.88 9.97 2.16
C PHE A 18 4.38 10.04 1.86
N ILE A 19 3.62 9.00 2.23
CA ILE A 19 2.16 8.92 2.03
C ILE A 19 1.45 10.03 2.82
N LEU A 20 1.83 10.25 4.08
CA LEU A 20 1.29 11.35 4.90
C LEU A 20 1.58 12.71 4.23
N GLY A 21 2.80 12.90 3.73
CA GLY A 21 3.20 14.06 2.95
C GLY A 21 2.34 14.27 1.70
N ALA A 22 2.16 13.23 0.88
CA ALA A 22 1.33 13.28 -0.32
C ALA A 22 -0.13 13.62 0.00
N ALA A 23 -0.72 12.95 1.01
CA ALA A 23 -2.09 13.20 1.44
C ALA A 23 -2.30 14.64 1.95
N SER A 24 -1.35 15.19 2.71
CA SER A 24 -1.41 16.60 3.14
C SER A 24 -1.39 17.61 1.98
N HIS A 25 -0.84 17.21 0.82
CA HIS A 25 -0.87 17.99 -0.42
C HIS A 25 -2.04 17.60 -1.34
N ARG A 26 -2.96 16.77 -0.86
CA ARG A 26 -4.13 16.27 -1.59
C ARG A 26 -3.79 15.50 -2.87
N MET A 27 -2.65 14.80 -2.86
CA MET A 27 -2.23 13.97 -3.98
C MET A 27 -2.81 12.56 -3.86
N ALA A 28 -3.29 12.01 -4.97
CA ALA A 28 -3.65 10.61 -5.04
C ALA A 28 -2.41 9.72 -4.90
N VAL A 29 -2.55 8.65 -4.13
CA VAL A 29 -1.51 7.64 -3.89
C VAL A 29 -2.02 6.30 -4.39
N VAL A 30 -1.40 5.80 -5.45
CA VAL A 30 -1.63 4.43 -5.92
C VAL A 30 -0.55 3.55 -5.31
N PHE A 31 -0.95 2.56 -4.51
CA PHE A 31 0.00 1.64 -3.87
C PHE A 31 0.12 0.32 -4.63
N ASP A 32 1.24 -0.38 -4.47
CA ASP A 32 1.66 -1.50 -5.30
C ASP A 32 1.37 -2.85 -4.64
N ASN A 33 2.25 -3.30 -3.75
CA ASN A 33 2.25 -4.62 -3.13
C ASN A 33 2.19 -4.55 -1.60
N VAL A 34 2.42 -5.68 -0.93
CA VAL A 34 2.38 -5.85 0.53
C VAL A 34 3.17 -4.79 1.31
N VAL A 35 4.37 -4.41 0.84
CA VAL A 35 5.23 -3.45 1.54
C VAL A 35 4.60 -2.06 1.51
N THR A 36 4.18 -1.61 0.32
CA THR A 36 3.48 -0.33 0.18
C THR A 36 2.12 -0.34 0.87
N GLY A 37 1.40 -1.46 0.86
CA GLY A 37 0.14 -1.65 1.58
C GLY A 37 0.32 -1.56 3.10
N ALA A 38 1.41 -2.10 3.65
CA ALA A 38 1.74 -1.96 5.07
C ALA A 38 2.03 -0.50 5.45
N ALA A 39 2.74 0.23 4.59
CA ALA A 39 3.00 1.67 4.79
C ALA A 39 1.70 2.49 4.74
N ILE A 40 0.79 2.17 3.82
CA ILE A 40 -0.54 2.78 3.75
C ILE A 40 -1.35 2.51 5.02
N LEU A 41 -1.37 1.27 5.51
CA LEU A 41 -2.05 0.92 6.77
C LEU A 41 -1.47 1.69 7.96
N ALA A 42 -0.14 1.82 8.04
CA ALA A 42 0.51 2.61 9.06
C ALA A 42 0.13 4.09 8.95
N ALA A 43 0.09 4.65 7.74
CA ALA A 43 -0.31 6.04 7.49
C ALA A 43 -1.77 6.30 7.87
N VAL A 44 -2.71 5.42 7.48
CA VAL A 44 -4.12 5.49 7.85
C VAL A 44 -4.34 5.34 9.36
N THR A 45 -3.49 4.55 10.03
CA THR A 45 -3.52 4.43 11.50
C THR A 45 -3.07 5.72 12.19
N ILE A 46 -2.14 6.47 11.57
CA ILE A 46 -1.66 7.77 12.08
C ILE A 46 -2.69 8.87 11.79
N ASP A 47 -3.20 8.93 10.56
CA ASP A 47 -4.23 9.87 10.12
C ASP A 47 -5.26 9.15 9.24
N PRO A 48 -6.49 8.88 9.76
CA PRO A 48 -7.53 8.19 9.01
C PRO A 48 -7.95 8.87 7.71
N LEU A 49 -7.77 10.19 7.57
CA LEU A 49 -8.13 10.92 6.35
C LEU A 49 -7.22 10.61 5.17
N VAL A 50 -6.04 10.03 5.41
CA VAL A 50 -5.15 9.52 4.36
C VAL A 50 -5.91 8.55 3.45
N LYS A 51 -6.85 7.78 4.02
CA LYS A 51 -7.62 6.78 3.29
C LYS A 51 -8.34 7.34 2.06
N ASP A 52 -8.76 8.61 2.11
CA ASP A 52 -9.48 9.27 1.01
C ASP A 52 -8.59 9.56 -0.21
N TYR A 53 -7.28 9.42 -0.06
CA TYR A 53 -6.29 9.64 -1.12
C TYR A 53 -5.68 8.35 -1.66
N VAL A 54 -6.10 7.19 -1.17
CA VAL A 54 -5.47 5.89 -1.48
C VAL A 54 -6.27 5.12 -2.52
N PHE A 55 -5.56 4.65 -3.55
CA PHE A 55 -6.13 3.87 -4.65
C PHE A 55 -5.37 2.56 -4.83
N PRO A 56 -6.07 1.44 -5.08
CA PRO A 56 -5.44 0.15 -5.32
C PRO A 56 -4.86 0.07 -6.74
N SER A 57 -3.86 -0.78 -6.93
CA SER A 57 -3.28 -1.05 -8.25
C SER A 57 -3.58 -2.47 -8.76
N ALA A 58 -2.53 -3.27 -9.03
CA ALA A 58 -2.62 -4.67 -9.39
C ALA A 58 -2.80 -5.56 -8.16
N VAL A 59 -3.51 -6.67 -8.39
CA VAL A 59 -3.51 -7.81 -7.48
C VAL A 59 -2.16 -8.51 -7.61
N TYR A 60 -1.51 -8.68 -6.48
CA TYR A 60 -0.36 -9.53 -6.32
C TYR A 60 -0.82 -10.82 -5.65
N ASP A 61 -0.53 -11.93 -6.29
CA ASP A 61 -0.67 -13.26 -5.71
C ASP A 61 0.70 -13.63 -5.17
N GLU A 62 0.92 -13.47 -3.86
CA GLU A 62 2.19 -13.77 -3.22
C GLU A 62 2.40 -15.30 -3.16
N PRO A 63 3.33 -15.91 -3.93
CA PRO A 63 3.43 -17.36 -4.02
C PRO A 63 4.17 -18.02 -2.83
N ILE A 64 4.76 -17.21 -1.94
CA ILE A 64 5.61 -17.68 -0.83
C ILE A 64 4.82 -17.78 0.48
N HIS A 65 3.67 -17.12 0.55
CA HIS A 65 2.79 -17.13 1.71
C HIS A 65 1.44 -17.62 1.20
N ASP A 66 0.98 -18.79 1.65
CA ASP A 66 -0.38 -19.29 1.36
C ASP A 66 -1.50 -18.33 1.86
N GLU A 67 -1.12 -17.21 2.46
CA GLU A 67 -1.98 -16.15 2.96
C GLU A 67 -2.01 -14.97 1.99
N PRO A 68 -3.20 -14.50 1.57
CA PRO A 68 -3.35 -13.42 0.59
C PRO A 68 -3.19 -12.05 1.27
N ILE A 69 -1.98 -11.72 1.73
CA ILE A 69 -1.70 -10.55 2.58
C ILE A 69 -2.16 -9.26 1.90
N HIS A 70 -1.75 -9.02 0.65
CA HIS A 70 -2.16 -7.80 -0.07
C HIS A 70 -3.68 -7.69 -0.22
N LYS A 71 -4.35 -8.83 -0.44
CA LYS A 71 -5.82 -8.87 -0.52
C LYS A 71 -6.48 -8.50 0.80
N GLU A 72 -5.93 -8.95 1.93
CA GLU A 72 -6.42 -8.58 3.25
C GLU A 72 -6.15 -7.10 3.57
N GLN A 73 -5.01 -6.55 3.16
CA GLN A 73 -4.72 -5.12 3.25
C GLN A 73 -5.75 -4.31 2.45
N CYS A 74 -6.03 -4.70 1.20
CA CYS A 74 -7.07 -4.10 0.36
C CYS A 74 -8.45 -4.17 1.04
N ARG A 75 -8.80 -5.33 1.61
CA ARG A 75 -10.06 -5.52 2.34
C ARG A 75 -10.18 -4.60 3.54
N PHE A 76 -9.13 -4.46 4.35
CA PHE A 76 -9.12 -3.55 5.50
C PHE A 76 -9.24 -2.08 5.07
N LEU A 77 -8.55 -1.73 3.98
CA LEU A 77 -8.65 -0.41 3.36
C LEU A 77 -10.00 -0.20 2.64
N GLY A 78 -10.83 -1.24 2.47
CA GLY A 78 -12.10 -1.12 1.75
C GLY A 78 -11.92 -0.74 0.27
N VAL A 79 -10.76 -1.04 -0.30
CA VAL A 79 -10.43 -0.80 -1.71
C VAL A 79 -10.47 -2.10 -2.49
N LYS A 80 -10.83 -2.02 -3.76
CA LYS A 80 -10.89 -3.18 -4.65
C LYS A 80 -9.93 -2.98 -5.83
N PRO A 81 -8.84 -3.75 -5.92
CA PRO A 81 -7.99 -3.76 -7.11
C PRO A 81 -8.74 -4.35 -8.31
N TYR A 82 -8.42 -3.86 -9.51
CA TYR A 82 -9.08 -4.25 -10.77
C TYR A 82 -8.11 -4.84 -11.80
N LEU A 83 -6.80 -4.67 -11.58
CA LEU A 83 -5.77 -5.14 -12.51
C LEU A 83 -5.26 -6.52 -12.05
N HIS A 84 -5.38 -7.53 -12.92
CA HIS A 84 -5.00 -8.92 -12.64
C HIS A 84 -4.01 -9.40 -13.69
N TYR A 85 -2.72 -9.43 -13.35
CA TYR A 85 -1.65 -9.62 -14.34
C TYR A 85 -0.61 -10.68 -13.96
N ASN A 86 -0.84 -11.47 -12.89
CA ASN A 86 0.11 -12.47 -12.37
C ASN A 86 1.55 -11.91 -12.30
N LEU A 87 1.69 -10.67 -11.83
CA LEU A 87 2.97 -9.97 -11.76
C LEU A 87 3.78 -10.49 -10.58
N LEU A 88 5.07 -10.69 -10.83
CA LEU A 88 6.07 -11.04 -9.82
C LEU A 88 7.19 -9.99 -9.74
N ILE A 89 7.04 -8.88 -10.47
CA ILE A 89 8.04 -7.81 -10.53
C ILE A 89 7.81 -6.86 -9.35
N ASP A 90 8.80 -6.77 -8.47
CA ASP A 90 8.79 -5.97 -7.24
C ASP A 90 9.51 -4.63 -7.45
N GLU A 91 8.99 -3.81 -8.38
CA GLU A 91 9.57 -2.51 -8.76
C GLU A 91 8.50 -1.41 -9.00
N ALA A 92 7.39 -1.43 -8.25
CA ALA A 92 6.29 -0.45 -8.41
C ALA A 92 5.58 -0.50 -9.78
N LEU A 93 5.64 -1.64 -10.47
CA LEU A 93 5.02 -1.81 -11.79
C LEU A 93 3.49 -1.70 -11.70
N GLY A 94 2.88 -2.39 -10.74
CA GLY A 94 1.43 -2.37 -10.53
C GLY A 94 0.94 -0.95 -10.27
N SER A 95 1.55 -0.22 -9.34
CA SER A 95 1.17 1.17 -9.04
C SER A 95 1.31 2.09 -10.25
N THR A 96 2.36 1.92 -11.06
CA THR A 96 2.54 2.69 -12.31
C THR A 96 1.42 2.38 -13.31
N MET A 97 1.04 1.11 -13.48
CA MET A 97 -0.09 0.72 -14.34
C MET A 97 -1.43 1.23 -13.81
N GLY A 98 -1.59 1.36 -12.50
CA GLY A 98 -2.81 1.87 -11.87
C GLY A 98 -3.04 3.38 -12.04
N LEU A 99 -2.08 4.12 -12.63
CA LEU A 99 -2.22 5.54 -12.94
C LEU A 99 -2.98 5.82 -14.24
N SER A 100 -3.15 4.82 -15.12
CA SER A 100 -3.78 4.97 -16.44
C SER A 100 -5.25 4.58 -16.47
#